data_AF-A0A382LX91-F1
#
_entry.id   AF-A0A382LX91-F1
#
_cell.length_a   1.000
_cell.length_b   1.000
_cell.length_c   1.000
_cell.angle_alpha   90.00
_cell.angle_beta   90.00
_cell.angle_gamma   90.00
#
_symmetry.space_group_name_H-M   'P 1'
#
loop_
_entity.id
_entity.type
_entity.pdbx_description
1 polymer ?
#
loop_
_entity_poly.entity_id
_entity_poly.type
_entity_poly.pdbx_seq_one_letter_code
_entity_poly.pdbx_strand_id
1 'polypeptide(L)' 'IKRGAIIGETTPDGSFVKDEGYDIGHLFHTIFKLLEIDTKKTRYRHKGQKLAIANDDCKPIGEVML' A
#
# COMPACT_ATOMS: atom_id res chain seq x y z
N ILE A 1 2.75 -7.50 11.40
CA ILE A 1 1.58 -6.59 11.34
C ILE A 1 1.15 -6.18 12.73
N LYS A 2 1.05 -4.87 12.96
CA LYS A 2 0.47 -4.26 14.16
C LYS A 2 -1.05 -4.19 13.99
N ARG A 3 -1.78 -5.12 14.61
CA ARG A 3 -3.24 -5.19 14.49
C ARG A 3 -3.91 -4.00 15.18
N GLY A 4 -4.93 -3.43 14.54
CA GLY A 4 -5.68 -2.28 15.07
C GLY A 4 -4.89 -0.96 15.09
N ALA A 5 -3.73 -0.90 14.43
CA ALA A 5 -2.94 0.31 14.37
C ALA A 5 -3.65 1.40 13.54
N ILE A 6 -3.64 2.62 14.07
CA ILE A 6 -3.95 3.84 13.35
C ILE A 6 -2.61 4.48 13.01
N ILE A 7 -2.38 4.74 11.72
CA ILE A 7 -1.11 5.24 11.19
C ILE A 7 -1.36 6.60 10.52
N GLY A 8 -0.51 7.56 10.84
CA GLY A 8 -0.58 8.93 10.32
C GLY A 8 -1.63 9.80 11.02
N GLU A 9 -1.63 11.08 10.65
CA GLU A 9 -2.61 12.07 11.12
C GLU A 9 -2.97 13.08 10.02
N THR A 10 -4.14 13.69 10.15
CA THR A 10 -4.56 14.82 9.32
C THR A 10 -4.25 16.15 9.99
N THR A 11 -4.33 17.24 9.23
CA THR A 11 -4.39 18.60 9.79
C THR A 11 -5.60 18.72 10.74
N PRO A 12 -5.59 19.66 11.70
CA PRO A 12 -6.69 19.80 12.67
C PRO A 12 -8.07 20.03 12.05
N ASP A 13 -8.10 20.61 10.85
CA ASP A 13 -9.30 20.84 10.05
C ASP A 13 -9.65 19.68 9.09
N GLY A 14 -8.82 18.62 9.05
CA GLY A 14 -9.03 17.43 8.23
C GLY A 14 -8.74 17.60 6.74
N SER A 15 -8.22 18.75 6.31
CA SER A 15 -8.04 19.09 4.90
C SER A 15 -6.88 18.32 4.23
N PHE A 16 -5.81 18.02 4.99
CA PHE A 16 -4.61 17.38 4.45
C PHE A 16 -4.06 16.31 5.38
N VAL A 17 -3.31 15.35 4.82
CA VAL A 17 -2.45 14.45 5.60
C VAL A 17 -1.19 15.24 6.00
N LYS A 18 -0.82 15.20 7.28
CA LYS A 18 0.38 15.92 7.76
C LYS A 18 1.68 15.21 7.41
N ASP A 19 1.65 13.89 7.44
CA ASP A 19 2.79 13.02 7.18
C ASP A 19 2.72 12.41 5.77
N GLU A 20 3.40 11.28 5.57
CA GLU A 20 3.37 10.55 4.30
C GLU A 20 1.96 10.07 3.96
N GLY A 21 1.48 10.49 2.79
CA GLY A 21 0.17 10.10 2.27
C GLY A 21 0.21 8.70 1.69
N TYR A 22 -0.50 7.77 2.34
CA TYR A 22 -0.67 6.42 1.80
C TYR A 22 -1.92 6.33 0.94
N ASP A 23 -1.76 5.82 -0.28
CA ASP A 23 -2.85 5.48 -1.18
C ASP A 23 -3.10 3.96 -1.24
N ILE A 24 -4.02 3.55 -2.12
CA ILE A 24 -4.35 2.13 -2.31
C ILE A 24 -3.17 1.28 -2.79
N GLY A 25 -2.20 1.88 -3.51
CA GLY A 25 -1.00 1.19 -3.96
C GLY A 25 -0.14 0.74 -2.79
N HIS A 26 0.03 1.60 -1.78
CA HIS A 26 0.77 1.26 -0.55
C HIS A 26 0.13 0.10 0.20
N LEU A 27 -1.21 0.07 0.29
CA LEU A 27 -1.93 -1.03 0.92
C LEU A 27 -1.69 -2.35 0.20
N PHE A 28 -1.78 -2.36 -1.14
CA PHE A 28 -1.52 -3.56 -1.92
C PHE A 28 -0.08 -4.06 -1.77
N HIS A 29 0.94 -3.19 -1.87
CA HIS A 29 2.33 -3.58 -1.64
C HIS A 29 2.55 -4.11 -0.21
N THR A 30 1.83 -3.58 0.77
CA THR A 30 1.82 -4.11 2.15
C THR A 30 1.31 -5.55 2.19
N ILE A 31 0.14 -5.81 1.59
CA ILE A 31 -0.46 -7.14 1.55
C ILE A 31 0.43 -8.12 0.77
N PHE A 32 0.93 -7.73 -0.40
CA PHE A 32 1.78 -8.59 -1.22
C PHE A 32 3.08 -8.94 -0.51
N LYS A 33 3.69 -8.00 0.20
CA LYS A 33 4.88 -8.28 1.01
C LYS A 33 4.60 -9.31 2.13
N LEU A 34 3.44 -9.25 2.77
CA LEU A 34 3.06 -10.24 3.80
C LEU A 34 2.76 -11.62 3.24
N LEU A 35 2.26 -11.68 2.00
CA LEU A 35 2.00 -12.93 1.28
C LEU A 35 3.25 -13.46 0.55
N GLU A 36 4.40 -12.80 0.72
CA GLU A 36 5.66 -13.13 0.04
C GLU A 36 5.55 -13.11 -1.51
N ILE A 37 4.65 -12.27 -2.04
CA ILE A 37 4.45 -12.07 -3.47
C ILE A 37 5.41 -10.97 -3.96
N ASP A 38 6.32 -11.32 -4.86
CA ASP A 38 7.20 -10.36 -5.54
C ASP A 38 6.41 -9.60 -6.63
N THR A 39 5.98 -8.38 -6.31
CA THR A 39 5.20 -7.51 -7.22
C THR A 39 5.98 -7.08 -8.46
N LYS A 40 7.31 -7.12 -8.44
CA LYS A 40 8.15 -6.77 -9.59
C LYS A 40 8.29 -7.91 -10.60
N LYS A 41 8.13 -9.15 -10.14
CA LYS A 41 8.21 -10.36 -10.98
C LYS A 41 6.86 -10.92 -11.38
N THR A 42 5.82 -10.64 -10.61
CA THR A 42 4.49 -11.23 -10.81
C THR A 42 3.63 -10.32 -11.69
N ARG A 43 3.20 -10.79 -12.86
CA ARG A 43 2.30 -10.07 -13.76
C ARG A 43 0.93 -10.73 -13.80
N TYR A 44 -0.07 -10.12 -13.16
CA TYR A 44 -1.45 -10.58 -13.22
C TYR A 44 -2.15 -10.05 -14.47
N ARG A 45 -2.89 -10.92 -15.14
CA ARG A 45 -3.72 -10.57 -16.29
C ARG A 45 -5.13 -11.06 -16.05
N HIS A 46 -6.13 -10.20 -16.29
CA HIS A 46 -7.52 -10.61 -16.36
C HIS A 46 -8.01 -10.43 -17.80
N LYS A 47 -8.42 -11.53 -18.45
CA LYS A 47 -8.87 -11.54 -19.84
C LYS A 47 -7.91 -10.81 -20.80
N GLY A 48 -6.59 -11.01 -20.60
CA GLY A 48 -5.54 -10.38 -21.41
C GLY A 48 -5.12 -8.97 -20.96
N GLN A 49 -5.97 -8.24 -20.22
CA GLN A 49 -5.63 -6.92 -19.67
C GLN A 49 -4.68 -7.06 -18.47
N LYS A 50 -3.62 -6.25 -18.44
CA LYS A 50 -2.74 -6.16 -17.27
C LYS A 50 -3.60 -5.62 -16.12
N LEU A 51 -3.77 -6.41 -15.06
CA LEU A 51 -4.29 -5.86 -13.82
C LEU A 51 -3.27 -4.83 -13.37
N ALA A 52 -3.71 -3.60 -13.08
CA ALA A 52 -2.89 -2.61 -12.42
C ALA A 52 -2.62 -3.11 -11.00
N ILE A 53 -1.62 -3.99 -10.88
CA ILE A 53 -0.98 -4.29 -9.61
C ILE A 53 -0.42 -2.94 -9.17
N ALA A 54 -0.79 -2.54 -7.95
CA ALA A 54 -0.32 -1.38 -7.20
C ALA A 54 0.73 -0.51 -7.91
N ASN A 55 0.47 0.80 -8.04
CA ASN A 55 1.42 1.76 -8.62
C ASN A 55 2.87 1.42 -8.22
N ASP A 56 3.74 1.27 -9.23
CA ASP A 56 5.11 0.78 -9.06
C ASP A 56 5.96 1.72 -8.17
N ASP A 57 5.52 2.98 -8.03
CA ASP A 57 6.16 3.98 -7.16
C ASP A 57 5.79 3.81 -5.68
N CYS A 58 4.68 3.14 -5.38
CA CYS A 58 4.24 2.90 -4.01
C CYS A 58 5.06 1.81 -3.33
N LYS A 59 5.20 1.91 -2.01
CA LYS A 59 5.94 0.95 -1.18
C LYS A 59 5.07 0.40 -0.06
N PRO A 60 5.43 -0.75 0.53
CA PRO A 60 4.74 -1.25 1.70
C PRO A 60 4.77 -0.23 2.85
N ILE A 61 3.65 -0.07 3.56
CA ILE A 61 3.51 0.80 4.72
C ILE A 61 4.34 0.21 5.86
N GLY A 62 5.52 0.76 6.10
CA GLY A 62 6.45 0.23 7.11
C GLY A 62 5.88 0.29 8.53
N GLU A 63 5.14 1.35 8.83
CA GLU A 63 4.66 1.65 10.19
C GLU A 63 3.65 0.61 10.72
N VAL A 64 2.87 -0.02 9.83
CA VAL A 64 1.92 -1.09 10.18
C VAL A 64 2.59 -2.47 10.26
N MET A 65 3.83 -2.60 9.80
CA MET A 65 4.60 -3.85 9.92
C MET A 65 5.16 -4.02 11.34
N LEU A 66 5.47 -5.27 11.72
CA LEU A 66 6.10 -5.58 13.02
C LEU A 66 7.57 -5.21 12.98
#